data_AF-A0A1E7XSV1-F1
#
_entry.id   AF-A0A1E7XSV1-F1
#
_cell.length_a   1.000
_cell.length_b   1.000
_cell.length_c   1.000
_cell.angle_alpha   90.00
_cell.angle_beta   90.00
_cell.angle_gamma   90.00
#
_symmetry.space_group_name_H-M   'P 1'
#
loop_
_entity.id
_entity.type
_entity.pdbx_description
1 polymer ?
#
loop_
_entity_poly.entity_id
_entity_poly.type
_entity_poly.pdbx_seq_one_letter_code
_entity_poly.pdbx_strand_id
1 'polypeptide(L)'
;MRSDLLKVVVAVAGALTLAGCAHNVGSGAPTNAGAVAPAHSAATAGYAGEGINGQNLNANGPIGGGSSGLTAAELAALPQHLRVHFEFNSGSMDAQAQQIATQNAQFMVAHPHIQVRLEGNTDDRGTQEYNLALGEQRAETVKQFLESQGVSTARVSTVSFGKDNPLCTTNDSACWAKNRRVDFVYSGGYKG
;
A
#
# COMPACT_ATOMS: atom_id res chain seq x y z
N MET A 1 -45.37 -13.24 62.13
CA MET A 1 -44.02 -13.81 61.87
C MET A 1 -44.23 -15.11 61.13
N ARG A 2 -44.15 -15.09 59.80
CA ARG A 2 -44.30 -16.28 58.93
C ARG A 2 -42.90 -16.76 58.55
N SER A 3 -42.60 -18.00 58.89
CA SER A 3 -41.38 -18.73 58.54
C SER A 3 -41.62 -19.49 57.25
N ASP A 4 -41.00 -19.06 56.16
CA ASP A 4 -41.05 -19.76 54.88
C ASP A 4 -39.83 -20.68 54.74
N LEU A 5 -40.13 -21.96 54.61
CA LEU A 5 -39.20 -23.05 54.41
C LEU A 5 -39.33 -23.57 52.98
N LEU A 6 -38.19 -24.01 52.45
CA LEU A 6 -38.00 -25.03 51.43
C LEU A 6 -37.77 -24.58 49.96
N LYS A 7 -36.51 -24.75 49.58
CA LYS A 7 -35.92 -24.70 48.24
C LYS A 7 -36.24 -25.99 47.49
N VAL A 8 -36.59 -25.92 46.20
CA VAL A 8 -36.14 -26.90 45.19
C VAL A 8 -35.94 -26.17 43.86
N VAL A 9 -34.70 -26.26 43.37
CA VAL A 9 -34.18 -25.75 42.10
C VAL A 9 -34.31 -26.84 41.06
N VAL A 10 -34.80 -26.53 39.86
CA VAL A 10 -34.55 -27.33 38.65
C VAL A 10 -34.27 -26.37 37.49
N ALA A 11 -33.00 -26.29 37.11
CA ALA A 11 -32.53 -25.61 35.91
C ALA A 11 -32.51 -26.61 34.75
N VAL A 12 -33.13 -26.27 33.61
CA VAL A 12 -33.06 -27.06 32.37
C VAL A 12 -32.08 -26.37 31.42
N ALA A 13 -30.92 -26.99 31.24
CA ALA A 13 -29.93 -26.59 30.23
C ALA A 13 -30.14 -27.43 28.96
N GLY A 14 -30.39 -26.76 27.83
CA GLY A 14 -30.41 -27.37 26.51
C GLY A 14 -29.10 -27.12 25.77
N ALA A 15 -28.37 -28.19 25.44
CA ALA A 15 -27.18 -28.13 24.60
C ALA A 15 -27.35 -29.14 23.46
N LEU A 16 -27.41 -28.63 22.22
CA LEU A 16 -27.41 -29.41 20.99
C LEU A 16 -26.04 -29.23 20.35
N THR A 17 -25.21 -30.28 20.35
CA THR A 17 -23.89 -30.25 19.71
C THR A 17 -23.77 -31.38 18.70
N LEU A 18 -23.52 -30.99 17.45
CA LEU A 18 -23.25 -31.83 16.29
C LEU A 18 -21.82 -32.39 16.38
N ALA A 19 -21.66 -33.71 16.28
CA ALA A 19 -20.36 -34.38 16.27
C ALA A 19 -19.74 -34.37 14.86
N GLY A 20 -18.52 -33.84 14.75
CA GLY A 20 -17.66 -33.91 13.57
C GLY A 20 -16.51 -34.93 13.76
N CYS A 21 -16.06 -35.54 12.67
CA CYS A 21 -15.20 -36.73 12.61
C CYS A 21 -13.75 -36.53 13.10
N ALA A 22 -13.15 -37.63 13.57
CA ALA A 22 -11.77 -37.73 14.05
C ALA A 22 -10.77 -38.12 12.93
N HIS A 23 -9.52 -37.62 13.04
CA HIS A 23 -8.32 -38.31 12.55
C HIS A 23 -7.11 -37.96 13.45
N ASN A 24 -6.50 -38.98 14.06
CA ASN A 24 -5.19 -38.94 14.75
C ASN A 24 -4.07 -39.03 13.70
N VAL A 25 -2.83 -38.57 13.88
CA VAL A 25 -1.84 -38.93 14.92
C VAL A 25 -0.64 -37.97 14.85
N GLY A 26 0.09 -37.84 15.97
CA GLY A 26 1.51 -37.43 15.94
C GLY A 26 1.95 -36.49 17.05
N SER A 27 2.04 -36.99 18.29
CA SER A 27 2.65 -36.28 19.43
C SER A 27 4.16 -36.13 19.27
N GLY A 28 4.67 -34.92 19.45
CA GLY A 28 6.07 -34.63 19.75
C GLY A 28 6.14 -33.38 20.64
N ALA A 29 6.57 -33.55 21.89
CA ALA A 29 6.64 -32.49 22.90
C ALA A 29 7.76 -31.46 22.60
N PRO A 30 7.62 -30.18 22.98
CA PRO A 30 8.75 -29.24 22.98
C PRO A 30 9.41 -29.18 24.36
N THR A 31 10.74 -29.34 24.37
CA THR A 31 11.61 -28.90 25.46
C THR A 31 12.15 -27.49 25.14
N ASN A 32 11.93 -26.59 26.11
CA ASN A 32 12.56 -25.32 26.45
C ASN A 32 13.43 -24.49 25.47
N ALA A 33 13.06 -23.20 25.44
CA ALA A 33 13.89 -22.00 25.59
C ALA A 33 14.74 -21.51 24.40
N GLY A 34 14.30 -20.37 23.84
CA GLY A 34 15.08 -19.47 23.02
C GLY A 34 14.16 -18.55 22.21
N ALA A 35 14.08 -17.27 22.58
CA ALA A 35 13.32 -16.29 21.81
C ALA A 35 13.92 -16.14 20.40
N VAL A 36 13.18 -16.54 19.39
CA VAL A 36 13.51 -16.31 17.97
C VAL A 36 12.36 -15.53 17.36
N ALA A 37 12.69 -14.42 16.70
CA ALA A 37 11.73 -13.57 16.00
C ALA A 37 10.89 -14.41 15.01
N PRO A 38 9.59 -14.13 14.84
CA PRO A 38 8.77 -14.92 13.94
C PRO A 38 9.23 -14.71 12.50
N ALA A 39 9.79 -15.77 11.90
CA ALA A 39 9.86 -15.94 10.47
C ALA A 39 8.42 -16.07 9.96
N HIS A 40 7.89 -15.00 9.38
CA HIS A 40 6.73 -15.13 8.49
C HIS A 40 7.27 -15.35 7.09
N SER A 41 7.39 -16.63 6.75
CA SER A 41 7.41 -17.10 5.38
C SER A 41 6.18 -16.56 4.67
N ALA A 42 6.34 -15.48 3.91
CA ALA A 42 5.35 -15.10 2.92
C ALA A 42 5.42 -16.17 1.83
N ALA A 43 4.41 -17.04 1.83
CA ALA A 43 4.20 -18.01 0.78
C ALA A 43 4.22 -17.31 -0.59
N THR A 44 5.12 -17.76 -1.45
CA THR A 44 5.12 -17.48 -2.88
C THR A 44 3.88 -18.14 -3.49
N ALA A 45 2.75 -17.45 -3.45
CA ALA A 45 1.53 -17.87 -4.14
C ALA A 45 1.06 -16.73 -5.04
N GLY A 46 1.47 -16.83 -6.31
CA GLY A 46 0.78 -16.26 -7.47
C GLY A 46 0.51 -14.76 -7.44
N TYR A 47 1.47 -13.96 -7.91
CA TYR A 47 1.12 -12.71 -8.59
C TYR A 47 1.48 -12.85 -10.07
N ALA A 48 0.46 -13.12 -10.86
CA ALA A 48 0.43 -12.71 -12.26
C ALA A 48 0.11 -11.20 -12.27
N GLY A 49 1.03 -10.39 -11.74
CA GLY A 49 1.08 -9.01 -12.19
C GLY A 49 1.42 -9.09 -13.67
N GLU A 50 0.69 -8.39 -14.52
CA GLU A 50 1.09 -8.15 -15.90
C GLU A 50 2.41 -7.38 -15.87
N GLY A 51 3.49 -8.15 -15.68
CA GLY A 51 4.85 -7.72 -15.83
C GLY A 51 4.96 -7.28 -17.28
N ILE A 52 5.02 -5.97 -17.46
CA ILE A 52 5.57 -5.32 -18.65
C ILE A 52 6.78 -6.12 -19.11
N ASN A 53 6.52 -6.86 -20.17
CA ASN A 53 7.34 -7.94 -20.70
C ASN A 53 8.60 -7.35 -21.31
N GLY A 54 9.65 -7.19 -20.50
CA GLY A 54 11.00 -6.81 -20.97
C GLY A 54 11.09 -5.50 -21.76
N GLN A 55 10.08 -4.64 -21.73
CA GLN A 55 10.14 -3.34 -22.37
C GLN A 55 10.90 -2.40 -21.45
N ASN A 56 12.16 -2.16 -21.82
CA ASN A 56 13.02 -1.07 -21.39
C ASN A 56 12.27 0.00 -20.56
N LEU A 57 12.28 -0.17 -19.23
CA LEU A 57 11.85 0.83 -18.26
C LEU A 57 12.89 1.96 -18.23
N ASN A 58 13.08 2.64 -19.35
CA ASN A 58 13.61 3.97 -19.29
C ASN A 58 12.65 4.76 -18.40
N ALA A 59 13.14 5.31 -17.29
CA ALA A 59 12.39 6.22 -16.43
C ALA A 59 11.92 7.50 -17.18
N ASN A 60 12.40 7.69 -18.42
CA ASN A 60 11.94 8.68 -19.40
C ASN A 60 11.08 8.07 -20.53
N GLY A 61 10.57 6.85 -20.35
CA GLY A 61 9.67 6.20 -21.29
C GLY A 61 8.38 7.03 -21.43
N PRO A 62 7.87 7.24 -22.65
CA PRO A 62 6.63 7.98 -22.84
C PRO A 62 5.52 7.33 -22.03
N ILE A 63 4.86 8.09 -21.15
CA ILE A 63 3.59 7.69 -20.56
C ILE A 63 2.65 7.47 -21.76
N GLY A 64 2.22 6.22 -21.96
CA GLY A 64 1.67 5.74 -23.22
C GLY A 64 0.38 6.44 -23.64
N GLY A 65 0.47 7.35 -24.60
CA GLY A 65 -0.69 7.97 -25.25
C GLY A 65 -0.37 9.37 -25.77
N GLY A 66 -0.01 9.46 -27.05
CA GLY A 66 -0.08 10.72 -27.82
C GLY A 66 0.67 11.92 -27.25
N SER A 67 1.96 11.76 -26.93
CA SER A 67 3.11 12.70 -27.03
C SER A 67 2.94 14.23 -26.98
N SER A 68 1.85 14.77 -26.47
CA SER A 68 1.72 16.17 -26.12
C SER A 68 1.74 16.17 -24.61
N GLY A 69 2.87 16.57 -24.01
CA GLY A 69 2.91 16.84 -22.58
C GLY A 69 1.82 17.84 -22.18
N LEU A 70 1.74 18.17 -20.89
CA LEU A 70 0.77 19.16 -20.42
C LEU A 70 0.88 20.46 -21.24
N THR A 71 -0.25 21.00 -21.67
CA THR A 71 -0.34 22.36 -22.19
C THR A 71 0.07 23.36 -21.11
N ALA A 72 0.43 24.60 -21.49
CA ALA A 72 0.75 25.64 -20.52
C ALA A 72 -0.39 25.91 -19.51
N ALA A 73 -1.64 25.82 -19.96
CA ALA A 73 -2.80 25.99 -19.07
C ALA A 73 -2.94 24.82 -18.08
N GLU A 74 -2.75 23.58 -18.53
CA GLU A 74 -2.80 22.39 -17.66
C GLU A 74 -1.63 22.36 -16.68
N LEU A 75 -0.44 22.76 -17.11
CA LEU A 75 0.72 22.89 -16.24
C LEU A 75 0.48 23.92 -15.14
N ALA A 76 -0.11 25.07 -15.48
CA ALA A 76 -0.50 26.09 -14.51
C ALA A 76 -1.65 25.66 -13.59
N ALA A 77 -2.44 24.68 -14.01
CA ALA A 77 -3.56 24.13 -13.24
C ALA A 77 -3.18 22.90 -12.40
N LEU A 78 -1.92 22.44 -12.45
CA LEU A 78 -1.49 21.31 -11.63
C LEU A 78 -1.68 21.60 -10.13
N PRO A 79 -2.01 20.59 -9.32
CA PRO A 79 -2.00 20.71 -7.87
C PRO A 79 -0.62 21.16 -7.37
N GLN A 80 -0.61 22.00 -6.32
CA GLN A 80 0.62 22.50 -5.71
C GLN A 80 1.49 21.39 -5.11
N HIS A 81 0.87 20.26 -4.73
CA HIS A 81 1.56 19.12 -4.12
C HIS A 81 1.39 17.88 -4.99
N LEU A 82 2.52 17.35 -5.44
CA LEU A 82 2.62 16.16 -6.31
C LEU A 82 3.32 15.00 -5.60
N ARG A 83 3.32 15.00 -4.27
CA ARG A 83 4.05 14.04 -3.45
C ARG A 83 3.26 13.75 -2.19
N VAL A 84 3.06 12.47 -1.91
CA VAL A 84 2.51 11.99 -0.63
C VAL A 84 3.59 11.30 0.16
N HIS A 85 3.58 11.48 1.48
CA HIS A 85 4.56 10.89 2.39
C HIS A 85 3.94 9.76 3.21
N PHE A 86 4.80 8.88 3.70
CA PHE A 86 4.40 7.72 4.49
C PHE A 86 5.21 7.61 5.78
N GLU A 87 4.54 7.08 6.79
CA GLU A 87 5.18 6.68 8.02
C GLU A 87 6.15 5.51 7.82
N PHE A 88 7.02 5.33 8.81
CA PHE A 88 7.97 4.24 8.80
C PHE A 88 7.26 2.88 8.71
N ASN A 89 7.75 2.00 7.84
CA ASN A 89 7.18 0.66 7.62
C ASN A 89 5.67 0.66 7.33
N SER A 90 5.17 1.70 6.65
CA SER A 90 3.76 1.82 6.31
C SER A 90 3.55 2.05 4.82
N GLY A 91 2.54 1.39 4.28
CA GLY A 91 1.93 1.67 2.98
C GLY A 91 0.62 2.45 3.07
N SER A 92 0.14 2.77 4.28
CA SER A 92 -1.14 3.45 4.50
C SER A 92 -1.01 4.96 4.40
N MET A 93 -2.04 5.60 3.85
CA MET A 93 -2.13 7.06 3.72
C MET A 93 -2.81 7.68 4.94
N ASP A 94 -2.15 8.65 5.56
CA ASP A 94 -2.76 9.51 6.58
C ASP A 94 -3.68 10.58 5.94
N ALA A 95 -4.27 11.44 6.78
CA ALA A 95 -5.19 12.48 6.32
C ALA A 95 -4.52 13.51 5.38
N GLN A 96 -3.25 13.84 5.60
CA GLN A 96 -2.52 14.79 4.76
C GLN A 96 -2.21 14.18 3.39
N ALA A 97 -1.76 12.93 3.35
CA ALA A 97 -1.55 12.17 2.13
C ALA A 97 -2.85 12.01 1.33
N GLN A 98 -3.97 11.71 2.00
CA GLN A 98 -5.30 11.66 1.37
C GLN A 98 -5.70 13.00 0.79
N GLN A 99 -5.50 14.12 1.51
CA GLN A 99 -5.82 15.45 1.00
C GLN A 99 -5.04 15.78 -0.29
N ILE A 100 -3.73 15.50 -0.32
CA ILE A 100 -2.89 15.72 -1.51
C ILE A 100 -3.35 14.82 -2.66
N ALA A 101 -3.63 13.55 -2.40
CA ALA A 101 -4.12 12.63 -3.41
C ALA A 101 -5.51 13.03 -3.94
N THR A 102 -6.39 13.56 -3.11
CA THR A 102 -7.70 14.10 -3.53
C THR A 102 -7.54 15.27 -4.49
N GLN A 103 -6.62 16.20 -4.25
CA GLN A 103 -6.36 17.32 -5.17
C GLN A 103 -5.86 16.82 -6.54
N ASN A 104 -4.98 15.82 -6.54
CA ASN A 104 -4.51 15.18 -7.77
C ASN A 104 -5.64 14.42 -8.49
N ALA A 105 -6.49 13.70 -7.75
CA ALA A 105 -7.65 13.03 -8.32
C ALA A 105 -8.61 14.03 -8.98
N GLN A 106 -8.91 15.16 -8.32
CA GLN A 106 -9.77 16.20 -8.87
C GLN A 106 -9.22 16.79 -10.17
N PHE A 107 -7.92 17.09 -10.20
CA PHE A 107 -7.24 17.53 -11.42
C PHE A 107 -7.38 16.50 -12.54
N MET A 108 -7.12 15.23 -12.23
CA MET A 108 -7.23 14.12 -13.17
C MET A 108 -8.67 13.87 -13.67
N VAL A 109 -9.68 14.06 -12.83
CA VAL A 109 -11.09 13.95 -13.22
C VAL A 109 -11.47 15.10 -14.16
N ALA A 110 -10.99 16.31 -13.89
CA ALA A 110 -11.23 17.47 -14.76
C ALA A 110 -10.52 17.39 -16.13
N HIS A 111 -9.46 16.60 -16.25
CA HIS A 111 -8.65 16.47 -17.47
C HIS A 111 -8.58 15.01 -17.93
N PRO A 112 -9.62 14.51 -18.63
CA PRO A 112 -9.81 13.09 -18.81
C PRO A 112 -8.75 12.36 -19.65
N HIS A 113 -8.00 13.11 -20.47
CA HIS A 113 -6.91 12.63 -21.32
C HIS A 113 -5.56 12.55 -20.61
N ILE A 114 -5.41 13.14 -19.41
CA ILE A 114 -4.14 13.16 -18.68
C ILE A 114 -3.91 11.82 -17.98
N GLN A 115 -2.69 11.32 -18.13
CA GLN A 115 -2.17 10.13 -17.46
C GLN A 115 -1.10 10.51 -16.43
N VAL A 116 -0.97 9.67 -15.41
CA VAL A 116 0.02 9.82 -14.35
C VAL A 116 0.75 8.50 -14.09
N ARG A 117 2.02 8.61 -13.72
CA ARG A 117 2.81 7.51 -13.16
C ARG A 117 3.10 7.80 -11.70
N LEU A 118 2.85 6.81 -10.85
CA LEU A 118 3.09 6.88 -9.42
C LEU A 118 4.42 6.20 -9.10
N GLU A 119 5.37 6.93 -8.55
CA GLU A 119 6.70 6.42 -8.19
C GLU A 119 6.79 6.13 -6.70
N GLY A 120 6.73 4.86 -6.32
CA GLY A 120 6.87 4.43 -4.93
C GLY A 120 8.32 4.37 -4.47
N ASN A 121 8.62 5.01 -3.35
CA ASN A 121 9.97 5.11 -2.79
C ASN A 121 9.97 4.83 -1.28
N THR A 122 11.13 4.44 -0.76
CA THR A 122 11.38 4.12 0.65
C THR A 122 12.62 4.86 1.17
N ASP A 123 12.89 4.73 2.48
CA ASP A 123 14.20 5.09 3.02
C ASP A 123 15.21 3.96 2.79
N ASP A 124 16.48 4.20 3.15
CA ASP A 124 17.62 3.35 2.82
C ASP A 124 17.74 2.07 3.66
N ARG A 125 16.93 1.95 4.72
CA ARG A 125 17.01 0.87 5.69
C ARG A 125 16.29 -0.39 5.18
N GLY A 126 16.87 -1.55 5.48
CA GLY A 126 16.33 -2.86 5.06
C GLY A 126 16.89 -3.36 3.72
N THR A 127 16.44 -4.55 3.31
CA THR A 127 16.90 -5.19 2.06
C THR A 127 16.33 -4.48 0.84
N GLN A 128 16.94 -4.69 -0.33
CA GLN A 128 16.47 -4.07 -1.57
C GLN A 128 15.09 -4.62 -1.95
N GLU A 129 14.90 -5.93 -1.85
CA GLU A 129 13.68 -6.64 -2.22
C GLU A 129 12.49 -6.20 -1.35
N TYR A 130 12.73 -6.05 -0.04
CA TYR A 130 11.72 -5.56 0.88
C TYR A 130 11.30 -4.13 0.54
N ASN A 131 12.27 -3.25 0.27
CA ASN A 131 11.99 -1.86 -0.07
C ASN A 131 11.29 -1.74 -1.44
N LEU A 132 11.64 -2.59 -2.40
CA LEU A 132 10.95 -2.65 -3.68
C LEU A 132 9.48 -3.05 -3.49
N ALA A 133 9.19 -4.06 -2.68
CA ALA A 133 7.83 -4.47 -2.36
C ALA A 133 7.05 -3.38 -1.60
N LEU A 134 7.67 -2.72 -0.61
CA LEU A 134 7.04 -1.65 0.15
C LEU A 134 6.78 -0.41 -0.72
N GLY A 135 7.69 -0.06 -1.62
CA GLY A 135 7.48 1.01 -2.60
C GLY A 135 6.32 0.70 -3.54
N GLU A 136 6.18 -0.55 -4.00
CA GLU A 136 5.06 -0.97 -4.85
C GLU A 136 3.74 -0.86 -4.08
N GLN A 137 3.69 -1.37 -2.85
CA GLN A 137 2.51 -1.29 -1.99
C GLN A 137 2.04 0.16 -1.79
N ARG A 138 2.97 1.10 -1.60
CA ARG A 138 2.66 2.53 -1.48
C ARG A 138 2.06 3.10 -2.75
N ALA A 139 2.67 2.82 -3.91
CA ALA A 139 2.18 3.30 -5.20
C ALA A 139 0.78 2.74 -5.50
N GLU A 140 0.57 1.45 -5.22
CA GLU A 140 -0.72 0.79 -5.41
C GLU A 140 -1.80 1.33 -4.45
N THR A 141 -1.45 1.62 -3.19
CA THR A 141 -2.39 2.25 -2.24
C THR A 141 -2.86 3.61 -2.75
N VAL A 142 -1.96 4.42 -3.30
CA VAL A 142 -2.32 5.71 -3.90
C VAL A 142 -3.18 5.50 -5.14
N LYS A 143 -2.86 4.53 -6.01
CA LYS A 143 -3.66 4.22 -7.20
C LYS A 143 -5.10 3.83 -6.84
N GLN A 144 -5.29 2.94 -5.88
CA GLN A 144 -6.60 2.53 -5.38
C GLN A 144 -7.37 3.71 -4.77
N PHE A 145 -6.67 4.59 -4.07
CA PHE A 145 -7.28 5.82 -3.59
C PHE A 145 -7.76 6.69 -4.75
N LEU A 146 -6.94 6.93 -5.78
CA LEU A 146 -7.37 7.71 -6.96
C LEU A 146 -8.57 7.06 -7.68
N GLU A 147 -8.59 5.74 -7.80
CA GLU A 147 -9.74 5.01 -8.35
C GLU A 147 -11.01 5.26 -7.55
N SER A 148 -10.93 5.22 -6.22
CA SER A 148 -12.06 5.53 -5.33
C SER A 148 -12.56 6.98 -5.49
N GLN A 149 -11.72 7.88 -5.99
CA GLN A 149 -12.06 9.28 -6.30
C GLN A 149 -12.56 9.48 -7.74
N GLY A 150 -12.72 8.41 -8.52
CA GLY A 150 -13.26 8.44 -9.88
C GLY A 150 -12.24 8.52 -11.01
N VAL A 151 -10.94 8.36 -10.72
CA VAL A 151 -9.89 8.28 -11.75
C VAL A 151 -9.87 6.87 -12.35
N SER A 152 -9.96 6.76 -13.67
CA SER A 152 -9.81 5.46 -14.35
C SER A 152 -8.40 4.90 -14.13
N THR A 153 -8.31 3.65 -13.67
CA THR A 153 -7.04 2.93 -13.42
C THR A 153 -6.20 2.75 -14.69
N ALA A 154 -6.81 2.72 -15.86
CA ALA A 154 -6.10 2.66 -17.14
C ALA A 154 -5.20 3.88 -17.41
N ARG A 155 -5.39 4.98 -16.67
CA ARG A 155 -4.58 6.20 -16.79
C ARG A 155 -3.54 6.35 -15.68
N VAL A 156 -3.46 5.38 -14.78
CA VAL A 156 -2.57 5.39 -13.63
C VAL A 156 -1.64 4.19 -13.72
N SER A 157 -0.36 4.45 -13.95
CA SER A 157 0.68 3.43 -13.88
C SER A 157 1.45 3.54 -12.56
N THR A 158 2.01 2.44 -12.08
CA THR A 158 2.85 2.39 -10.88
C THR A 158 4.26 1.92 -11.25
N VAL A 159 5.26 2.43 -10.53
CA VAL A 159 6.64 1.92 -10.54
C VAL A 159 7.17 2.03 -9.13
N SER A 160 7.80 0.97 -8.62
CA SER A 160 8.58 1.04 -7.38
C SER A 160 10.06 1.23 -7.67
N PHE A 161 10.67 2.22 -7.01
CA PHE A 161 12.12 2.38 -6.95
C PHE A 161 12.72 1.84 -5.66
N GLY A 162 11.88 1.44 -4.69
CA GLY A 162 12.33 1.12 -3.35
C GLY A 162 13.24 2.23 -2.80
N LYS A 163 14.48 1.87 -2.47
CA LYS A 163 15.47 2.79 -1.90
C LYS A 163 16.42 3.44 -2.92
N ASP A 164 16.26 3.15 -4.20
CA ASP A 164 17.25 3.47 -5.25
C ASP A 164 17.06 4.87 -5.86
N ASN A 165 16.05 5.64 -5.42
CA ASN A 165 15.77 7.02 -5.88
C ASN A 165 15.50 7.99 -4.69
N PRO A 166 16.51 8.22 -3.82
CA PRO A 166 16.38 9.07 -2.64
C PRO A 166 16.29 10.57 -3.01
N LEU A 167 15.48 11.34 -2.27
CA LEU A 167 15.51 12.81 -2.30
C LEU A 167 16.60 13.38 -1.40
N CYS A 168 16.99 12.61 -0.39
CA CYS A 168 17.94 13.00 0.61
C CYS A 168 18.76 11.76 1.01
N THR A 169 20.05 11.94 1.28
CA THR A 169 20.99 10.83 1.60
C THR A 169 21.60 10.95 2.99
N THR A 170 21.18 11.93 3.78
CA THR A 170 21.62 12.06 5.17
C THR A 170 21.03 10.93 6.02
N ASN A 171 21.85 10.34 6.87
CA ASN A 171 21.44 9.22 7.72
C ASN A 171 20.75 9.73 9.00
N ASP A 172 19.57 10.31 8.84
CA ASP A 172 18.75 10.82 9.95
C ASP A 172 17.24 10.66 9.71
N SER A 173 16.47 10.84 10.79
CA SER A 173 15.02 10.66 10.78
C SER A 173 14.28 11.62 9.85
N ALA A 174 14.78 12.85 9.71
CA ALA A 174 14.16 13.88 8.87
C ALA A 174 14.35 13.54 7.38
N CYS A 175 15.52 13.07 7.01
CA CYS A 175 15.87 12.64 5.66
C CYS A 175 15.09 11.38 5.27
N TRP A 176 15.02 10.39 6.15
CA TRP A 176 14.22 9.19 5.93
C TRP A 176 12.75 9.52 5.70
N ALA A 177 12.18 10.45 6.47
CA ALA A 177 10.79 10.89 6.28
C ALA A 177 10.54 11.49 4.89
N LYS A 178 11.50 12.26 4.36
CA LYS A 178 11.41 12.80 3.00
C LYS A 178 11.43 11.69 1.94
N ASN A 179 12.22 10.64 2.14
CA ASN A 179 12.37 9.57 1.15
C ASN A 179 11.17 8.61 1.10
N ARG A 180 10.48 8.38 2.21
CA ARG A 180 9.26 7.55 2.28
C ARG A 180 8.09 8.26 1.61
N ARG A 181 7.89 8.02 0.32
CA ARG A 181 6.95 8.81 -0.49
C ARG A 181 6.42 8.07 -1.71
N VAL A 182 5.37 8.65 -2.30
CA VAL A 182 4.98 8.41 -3.69
C VAL A 182 4.96 9.75 -4.43
N ASP A 183 5.65 9.82 -5.56
CA ASP A 183 5.63 10.98 -6.45
C ASP A 183 4.60 10.79 -7.59
N PHE A 184 3.82 11.83 -7.87
CA PHE A 184 2.95 11.92 -9.05
C PHE A 184 3.77 12.48 -10.21
N VAL A 185 3.96 11.69 -11.25
CA VAL A 185 4.71 12.08 -12.45
C VAL A 185 3.75 12.16 -13.64
N TYR A 186 3.45 13.38 -14.07
CA TYR A 186 2.58 13.62 -15.22
C TYR A 186 3.36 13.61 -16.54
N SER A 187 2.62 13.46 -17.63
CA SER A 187 3.17 13.43 -19.00
C SER A 187 4.05 14.66 -19.28
N GLY A 188 5.23 14.44 -19.87
CA GLY A 188 6.28 15.45 -19.99
C GLY A 188 7.30 15.46 -18.84
N GLY A 189 7.16 14.55 -17.86
CA GLY A 189 8.12 14.38 -16.76
C GLY A 189 7.91 15.33 -15.58
N TYR A 190 6.79 16.04 -15.54
CA TYR A 190 6.48 16.97 -14.46
C TYR A 190 6.21 16.21 -13.16
N LYS A 191 7.06 16.48 -12.17
CA LYS A 191 7.01 15.98 -10.79
C LYS A 191 7.32 17.11 -9.81
N GLY A 192 6.87 16.96 -8.56
CA GLY A 192 7.22 17.88 -7.46
C GLY A 192 8.56 17.58 -6.79
#